data_AF-A0A1Y1KQZ0-F1
#
_entry.id   AF-A0A1Y1KQZ0-F1
#
_cell.length_a   1.000
_cell.length_b   1.000
_cell.length_c   1.000
_cell.angle_alpha   90.00
_cell.angle_beta   90.00
_cell.angle_gamma   90.00
#
_symmetry.space_group_name_H-M   'P 1'
#
loop_
_entity.id
_entity.type
_entity.pdbx_description
1 polymer ?
#
loop_
_entity_poly.entity_id
_entity_poly.type
_entity_poly.pdbx_seq_one_letter_code
_entity_poly.pdbx_strand_id
1 'polypeptide(L)'
;GTSASVDVVLSDMSAPWDQTSGYMSNTLTNPYRRLMNTSGVAFRDHAGSMDLCAAALQFASDTLRPGGHFVCKFYQGSEDKKLEARLKKMFAKVFREKPESSRSESKEAYFIALKRRAGVVVDFEDSV
;
A
#
# COMPACT_ATOMS: atom_id res chain seq x y z
N GLY A 1 6.90 -23.05 -10.29
CA GLY A 1 7.40 -21.85 -9.61
C GLY A 1 6.80 -20.66 -10.31
N THR A 2 5.93 -19.91 -9.63
CA THR A 2 5.32 -18.70 -10.17
C THR A 2 6.39 -17.61 -10.22
N SER A 3 6.83 -17.24 -11.42
CA SER A 3 7.72 -16.11 -11.64
C SER A 3 6.95 -14.84 -11.26
N ALA A 4 7.24 -14.27 -10.10
CA ALA A 4 6.79 -12.94 -9.73
C ALA A 4 7.13 -11.97 -10.88
N SER A 5 6.11 -11.38 -11.51
CA SER A 5 6.21 -10.66 -12.80
C SER A 5 6.14 -9.15 -12.65
N VAL A 6 5.90 -8.65 -11.43
CA VAL A 6 5.62 -7.24 -11.18
C VAL A 6 6.84 -6.51 -10.63
N ASP A 7 7.13 -5.36 -11.23
CA ASP A 7 8.21 -4.46 -10.88
C ASP A 7 7.86 -3.49 -9.75
N VAL A 8 6.65 -2.93 -9.82
CA VAL A 8 6.17 -1.89 -8.90
C VAL A 8 4.73 -2.18 -8.52
N VAL A 9 4.43 -2.13 -7.23
CA VAL A 9 3.06 -2.14 -6.70
C VAL A 9 2.76 -0.79 -6.08
N LEU A 10 1.63 -0.20 -6.46
CA LEU A 10 1.14 1.08 -5.96
C LEU A 10 -0.21 0.86 -5.26
N SER A 11 -0.30 1.28 -4.01
CA SER A 11 -1.55 1.31 -3.24
C SER A 11 -2.00 2.76 -3.09
N ASP A 12 -3.07 3.12 -3.79
CA ASP A 12 -3.70 4.43 -3.69
C ASP A 12 -5.07 4.33 -3.00
N MET A 13 -5.42 5.35 -2.22
CA MET A 13 -6.66 5.42 -1.44
C MET A 13 -7.84 6.03 -2.23
N SER A 14 -7.69 6.25 -3.54
CA SER A 14 -8.70 6.96 -4.33
C SER A 14 -9.98 6.14 -4.49
N ALA A 15 -11.13 6.78 -4.24
CA ALA A 15 -12.44 6.29 -4.67
C ALA A 15 -12.43 6.01 -6.18
N PRO A 16 -13.08 4.94 -6.71
CA PRO A 16 -13.02 4.67 -8.13
C PRO A 16 -13.81 5.79 -8.81
N TRP A 17 -13.17 6.52 -9.71
CA TRP A 17 -13.93 7.33 -10.66
C TRP A 17 -14.59 6.38 -11.66
N ASP A 18 -15.80 6.72 -12.10
CA ASP A 18 -16.40 6.01 -13.23
C ASP A 18 -15.46 6.13 -14.43
N GLN A 19 -15.01 4.98 -14.93
CA GLN A 19 -14.09 4.92 -16.06
C GLN A 19 -14.86 5.31 -17.34
N THR A 20 -14.77 6.58 -17.73
CA THR A 20 -15.53 7.13 -18.86
C THR A 20 -14.88 6.89 -20.23
N SER A 21 -13.57 6.55 -20.31
CA SER A 21 -12.92 5.95 -21.50
C SER A 21 -11.46 5.52 -21.22
N GLY A 22 -10.90 4.60 -22.03
CA GLY A 22 -9.44 4.38 -22.15
C GLY A 22 -8.82 3.23 -21.34
N TYR A 23 -7.60 2.84 -21.78
CA TYR A 23 -6.88 1.55 -21.74
C TYR A 23 -7.10 0.55 -20.58
N MET A 24 -7.23 -0.72 -20.98
CA MET A 24 -7.32 -1.90 -20.12
C MET A 24 -6.02 -2.12 -19.33
N SER A 25 -6.11 -2.00 -18.00
CA SER A 25 -5.04 -2.41 -17.08
C SER A 25 -5.20 -3.89 -16.76
N ASN A 26 -4.21 -4.70 -17.11
CA ASN A 26 -4.23 -6.16 -16.93
C ASN A 26 -4.08 -6.63 -15.47
N THR A 27 -4.30 -5.74 -14.49
CA THR A 27 -4.25 -6.06 -13.05
C THR A 27 -5.47 -5.49 -12.32
N LEU A 28 -6.67 -5.57 -12.91
CA LEU A 28 -7.90 -5.21 -12.21
C LEU A 28 -8.28 -6.28 -11.19
N THR A 29 -7.63 -6.25 -10.02
CA THR A 29 -8.19 -6.90 -8.83
C THR A 29 -9.38 -6.05 -8.39
N ASN A 30 -10.59 -6.58 -8.54
CA ASN A 30 -11.90 -5.94 -8.30
C ASN A 30 -11.87 -4.77 -7.28
N PRO A 31 -11.78 -3.50 -7.74
CA PRO A 31 -11.56 -2.34 -6.88
C PRO A 31 -12.73 -2.05 -5.94
N TYR A 32 -13.95 -2.51 -6.28
CA TYR A 32 -15.15 -2.34 -5.46
C TYR A 32 -15.08 -3.05 -4.10
N ARG A 33 -14.22 -4.06 -3.94
CA ARG A 33 -14.10 -4.84 -2.70
C ARG A 33 -13.08 -4.29 -1.70
N ARG A 34 -12.29 -3.26 -2.05
CA ARG A 34 -11.12 -2.85 -1.27
C ARG A 34 -11.11 -1.38 -0.83
N LEU A 35 -12.23 -0.67 -0.92
CA LEU A 35 -12.17 0.79 -0.81
C LEU A 35 -12.94 1.36 0.38
N MET A 36 -12.25 2.22 1.13
CA MET A 36 -12.87 3.06 2.14
C MET A 36 -13.09 4.46 1.56
N ASN A 37 -14.32 4.94 1.63
CA ASN A 37 -14.63 6.35 1.47
C ASN A 37 -14.09 7.11 2.70
N THR A 38 -13.67 8.36 2.54
CA THR A 38 -13.32 9.20 3.71
C THR A 38 -14.59 9.40 4.53
N SER A 39 -14.63 8.76 5.70
CA SER A 39 -15.77 8.83 6.61
C SER A 39 -15.86 10.18 7.31
N GLY A 40 -14.81 11.01 7.20
CA GLY A 40 -14.65 12.27 7.93
C GLY A 40 -14.18 12.06 9.37
N VAL A 41 -14.05 10.81 9.81
CA VAL A 41 -13.57 10.43 11.13
C VAL A 41 -12.13 9.96 11.01
N ALA A 42 -11.19 10.81 11.43
CA ALA A 42 -9.75 10.58 11.25
C ALA A 42 -9.25 9.22 11.77
N PHE A 43 -9.85 8.66 12.83
CA PHE A 43 -9.50 7.34 13.34
C PHE A 43 -9.94 6.21 12.39
N ARG A 44 -11.16 6.29 11.84
CA ARG A 44 -11.68 5.30 10.89
C ARG A 44 -10.95 5.38 9.55
N ASP A 45 -10.66 6.59 9.09
CA ASP A 45 -9.91 6.81 7.85
C ASP A 45 -8.46 6.29 7.99
N HIS A 46 -7.84 6.46 9.17
CA HIS A 46 -6.54 5.85 9.49
C HIS A 46 -6.59 4.33 9.46
N ALA A 47 -7.42 3.71 10.30
CA ALA A 47 -7.56 2.25 10.38
C ALA A 47 -7.85 1.66 8.99
N GLY A 48 -8.69 2.34 8.22
CA GLY A 48 -9.02 1.92 6.88
C GLY A 48 -7.90 1.97 5.85
N SER A 49 -7.12 3.05 5.91
CA SER A 49 -5.92 3.15 5.08
C SER A 49 -4.87 2.09 5.45
N MET A 50 -4.77 1.72 6.73
CA MET A 50 -3.86 0.68 7.20
C MET A 50 -4.26 -0.70 6.68
N ASP A 51 -5.55 -1.04 6.73
CA ASP A 51 -6.07 -2.30 6.18
C ASP A 51 -5.80 -2.43 4.68
N LEU A 52 -6.02 -1.34 3.93
CA LEU A 52 -5.73 -1.30 2.49
C LEU A 52 -4.24 -1.49 2.21
N CYS A 53 -3.37 -0.79 2.97
CA CYS A 53 -1.93 -0.94 2.86
C CYS A 53 -1.47 -2.37 3.21
N ALA A 54 -2.08 -3.00 4.22
CA ALA A 54 -1.78 -4.37 4.60
C ALA A 54 -2.17 -5.37 3.49
N ALA A 55 -3.36 -5.22 2.91
CA ALA A 55 -3.79 -6.04 1.78
C ALA A 55 -2.91 -5.85 0.54
N ALA A 56 -2.49 -4.61 0.26
CA ALA A 56 -1.57 -4.32 -0.84
C ALA A 56 -0.16 -4.86 -0.59
N LEU A 57 0.31 -4.86 0.66
CA LEU A 57 1.60 -5.43 1.03
C LEU A 57 1.59 -6.96 0.94
N GLN A 58 0.48 -7.61 1.31
CA GLN A 58 0.28 -9.04 1.05
C GLN A 58 0.35 -9.35 -0.45
N PHE A 59 -0.39 -8.60 -1.26
CA PHE A 59 -0.33 -8.74 -2.72
C PHE A 59 1.09 -8.54 -3.27
N ALA A 60 1.82 -7.55 -2.75
CA ALA A 60 3.22 -7.33 -3.12
C ALA A 60 4.11 -8.50 -2.69
N SER A 61 3.84 -9.14 -1.55
CA SER A 61 4.54 -10.36 -1.12
C SER A 61 4.36 -11.51 -2.12
N ASP A 62 3.21 -11.62 -2.77
CA ASP A 62 2.94 -12.76 -3.65
C ASP A 62 3.37 -12.49 -5.10
N THR A 63 3.36 -11.22 -5.53
CA THR A 63 3.49 -10.84 -6.94
C THR A 63 4.77 -10.09 -7.30
N LEU A 64 5.39 -9.42 -6.33
CA LEU A 64 6.51 -8.52 -6.59
C LEU A 64 7.81 -9.32 -6.72
N ARG A 65 8.56 -9.10 -7.81
CA ARG A 65 9.83 -9.81 -8.01
C ARG A 65 10.89 -9.36 -7.01
N PRO A 66 11.89 -10.20 -6.70
CA PRO A 66 13.08 -9.74 -5.99
C PRO A 66 13.67 -8.48 -6.67
N GLY A 67 13.97 -7.46 -5.88
CA GLY A 67 14.42 -6.16 -6.37
C GLY A 67 13.29 -5.18 -6.70
N GLY A 68 12.03 -5.61 -6.77
CA GLY A 68 10.88 -4.75 -7.04
C GLY A 68 10.60 -3.71 -5.94
N HIS A 69 9.66 -2.81 -6.21
CA HIS A 69 9.36 -1.64 -5.36
C HIS A 69 7.88 -1.59 -4.97
N PHE A 70 7.60 -1.02 -3.81
CA PHE A 70 6.24 -0.86 -3.29
C PHE A 70 6.05 0.56 -2.78
N VAL A 71 4.94 1.18 -3.15
CA VAL A 71 4.55 2.49 -2.63
C VAL A 71 3.11 2.42 -2.15
N CYS A 72 2.84 2.93 -0.95
CA CYS A 72 1.49 3.03 -0.44
C CYS A 72 1.19 4.41 0.15
N LYS A 73 0.03 4.94 -0.20
CA LYS A 73 -0.55 6.14 0.41
C LYS A 73 -1.39 5.75 1.61
N PHE A 74 -1.25 6.48 2.72
CA PHE A 74 -1.99 6.23 3.95
C PHE A 74 -2.29 7.52 4.71
N TYR A 75 -3.25 7.46 5.63
CA TYR A 75 -3.47 8.53 6.61
C TYR A 75 -2.64 8.25 7.86
N GLN A 76 -1.87 9.24 8.31
CA GLN A 76 -0.99 9.11 9.47
C GLN A 76 -1.77 8.85 10.76
N GLY A 77 -1.26 7.93 11.58
CA GLY A 77 -1.82 7.61 12.89
C GLY A 77 -0.92 6.68 13.71
N SER A 78 -1.52 6.03 14.71
CA SER A 78 -0.80 5.22 15.69
C SER A 78 -0.15 3.97 15.10
N GLU A 79 -0.70 3.42 14.01
CA GLU A 79 -0.26 2.14 13.44
C GLU A 79 0.82 2.27 12.37
N ASP A 80 1.21 3.49 12.00
CA ASP A 80 2.24 3.77 10.98
C ASP A 80 3.54 2.99 11.24
N LYS A 81 3.98 2.96 12.52
CA LYS A 81 5.22 2.28 12.93
C LYS A 81 5.16 0.77 12.72
N LYS A 82 3.98 0.17 12.91
CA LYS A 82 3.76 -1.27 12.71
C LYS A 82 3.86 -1.61 11.22
N LEU A 83 3.26 -0.79 10.35
CA LEU A 83 3.38 -0.93 8.91
C LEU A 83 4.84 -0.73 8.45
N GLU A 84 5.53 0.30 8.94
CA GLU A 84 6.93 0.56 8.62
C GLU A 84 7.85 -0.61 9.00
N ALA A 85 7.62 -1.22 10.17
CA ALA A 85 8.38 -2.39 10.60
C ALA A 85 8.17 -3.60 9.67
N ARG A 86 6.94 -3.83 9.21
CA ARG A 86 6.63 -4.88 8.21
C ARG A 86 7.34 -4.61 6.88
N LEU A 87 7.32 -3.36 6.40
CA LEU A 87 8.03 -2.96 5.19
C LEU A 87 9.55 -3.15 5.30
N LYS A 88 10.15 -2.79 6.44
CA LYS A 88 11.60 -2.95 6.67
C LYS A 88 12.06 -4.41 6.69
N LYS A 89 11.17 -5.36 7.01
CA LYS A 89 11.45 -6.80 6.89
C LYS A 89 11.52 -7.26 5.43
N MET A 90 10.63 -6.73 4.58
CA MET A 90 10.52 -7.15 3.17
C MET A 90 11.45 -6.40 2.21
N PHE A 91 11.77 -5.15 2.50
CA PHE A 91 12.49 -4.26 1.59
C PHE A 91 13.88 -3.88 2.14
N ALA A 92 14.78 -3.49 1.25
CA ALA A 92 16.12 -3.05 1.65
C ALA A 92 16.10 -1.61 2.21
N LYS A 93 15.24 -0.76 1.66
CA LYS A 93 15.10 0.64 2.09
C LYS A 93 13.61 1.00 2.19
N VAL A 94 13.25 1.76 3.21
CA VAL A 94 11.88 2.25 3.41
C VAL A 94 11.97 3.72 3.79
N PHE A 95 11.26 4.56 3.05
CA PHE A 95 11.16 6.01 3.28
C PHE A 95 9.72 6.37 3.60
N ARG A 96 9.55 7.34 4.49
CA ARG A 96 8.26 7.95 4.80
C ARG A 96 8.28 9.37 4.27
N GLU A 97 7.45 9.66 3.29
CA GLU A 97 7.38 10.96 2.64
C GLU A 97 6.02 11.62 2.87
N LYS A 98 6.04 12.87 3.32
CA LYS A 98 4.85 13.74 3.34
C LYS A 98 5.10 14.86 2.33
N PRO A 99 4.46 14.84 1.14
CA PRO A 99 4.68 15.88 0.15
C PRO A 99 4.14 17.22 0.66
N GLU A 100 4.89 18.31 0.45
CA GLU A 100 4.46 19.68 0.79
C GLU A 100 3.17 20.10 0.07
N SER A 101 2.88 19.48 -1.08
CA SER A 101 1.64 19.68 -1.85
C SER A 101 0.39 19.12 -1.14
N SER A 102 0.57 18.24 -0.15
CA SER A 102 -0.53 17.84 0.73
C SER A 102 -0.89 19.02 1.62
N ARG A 103 -2.07 19.60 1.41
CA ARG A 103 -2.62 20.69 2.23
C ARG A 103 -2.35 20.42 3.71
N SER A 104 -1.97 21.44 4.48
CA SER A 104 -1.58 21.34 5.90
C SER A 104 -2.61 20.58 6.76
N GLU A 105 -3.87 20.65 6.36
CA GLU A 105 -5.02 20.00 7.00
C GLU A 105 -5.13 18.49 6.69
N SER A 106 -4.48 18.01 5.63
CA SER A 106 -4.47 16.60 5.25
C SER A 106 -3.42 15.81 6.03
N LYS A 107 -3.86 14.68 6.57
CA LYS A 107 -3.02 13.71 7.30
C LYS A 107 -2.38 12.68 6.36
N GLU A 108 -2.38 12.90 5.05
CA GLU A 108 -1.81 11.96 4.09
C GLU A 108 -0.28 11.86 4.20
N ALA A 109 0.22 10.66 3.99
CA ALA A 109 1.63 10.33 3.87
C ALA A 109 1.83 9.13 2.93
N TYR A 110 3.06 8.93 2.50
CA TYR A 110 3.46 7.84 1.63
C TYR A 110 4.59 7.03 2.28
N PHE A 111 4.52 5.71 2.16
CA PHE A 111 5.69 4.86 2.35
C PHE A 111 6.23 4.45 0.99
N ILE A 112 7.53 4.62 0.80
CA ILE A 112 8.27 4.21 -0.40
C ILE A 112 9.24 3.11 0.02
N ALA A 113 8.94 1.87 -0.34
CA ALA A 113 9.73 0.71 -0.02
C ALA A 113 10.46 0.19 -1.27
N LEU A 114 11.79 0.21 -1.23
CA LEU A 114 12.66 -0.07 -2.37
C LEU A 114 13.42 -1.37 -2.18
N LYS A 115 13.64 -2.05 -3.30
CA LYS A 115 14.37 -3.30 -3.46
C LYS A 115 13.86 -4.40 -2.52
N ARG A 116 12.80 -5.08 -2.94
CA ARG A 116 12.30 -6.27 -2.25
C ARG A 116 13.42 -7.30 -2.10
N ARG A 117 13.57 -7.85 -0.90
CA ARG A 117 14.53 -8.91 -0.58
C ARG A 117 14.04 -10.23 -1.18
N ALA A 118 14.96 -11.01 -1.73
CA ALA A 118 14.67 -12.37 -2.22
C ALA A 118 14.43 -13.33 -1.05
N GLY A 119 13.48 -14.27 -1.19
CA GLY A 119 13.24 -15.33 -0.21
C GLY A 119 12.51 -14.91 1.07
N VAL A 120 12.03 -13.66 1.15
CA VAL A 120 11.18 -13.22 2.26
C VAL A 120 9.73 -13.56 1.95
N VAL A 121 9.23 -14.59 2.64
CA VAL A 121 7.81 -14.88 2.81
C VAL A 121 7.40 -14.24 4.13
N VAL A 122 6.39 -13.36 4.09
CA VAL A 122 5.85 -12.76 5.31
C VAL A 122 4.52 -13.43 5.58
N ASP A 123 4.45 -14.17 6.67
CA ASP A 123 3.18 -14.65 7.20
C ASP A 123 2.52 -13.45 7.89
N PHE A 124 1.37 -13.02 7.38
CA PHE A 124 0.63 -11.88 7.93
C PHE A 124 -0.32 -12.29 9.08
N GLU A 125 -0.17 -13.50 9.61
CA GLU A 125 -0.99 -14.09 10.69
C GLU A 125 -0.70 -13.55 12.10
N ASP A 126 0.20 -12.59 12.28
CA ASP A 126 0.37 -11.91 13.56
C ASP A 126 -0.55 -10.69 13.68
N SER A 127 -1.80 -10.90 14.08
CA SER A 127 -2.65 -10.01 14.91
C SER A 127 -4.01 -10.67 15.19
N VAL A 128 -4.07 -11.59 16.16
CA VAL A 128 -5.28 -11.84 16.97
C VAL A 128 -5.05 -11.22 18.33
#